data_AF-E2BE46-F1
#
_entry.id   AF-E2BE46-F1
#
_cell.length_a   1.000
_cell.length_b   1.000
_cell.length_c   1.000
_cell.angle_alpha   90.00
_cell.angle_beta   90.00
_cell.angle_gamma   90.00
#
_symmetry.space_group_name_H-M   'P 1'
#
loop_
_entity.id
_entity.type
_entity.pdbx_description
1 polymer ?
#
loop_
_entity_poly.entity_id
_entity_poly.type
_entity_poly.pdbx_seq_one_letter_code
_entity_poly.pdbx_strand_id
1 'polypeptide(L)'
;MPSKKQYNLVHNDEYDTRIPLHSEEAFHRGIVFHAKFIGSMEVPRPTSRVEIVAAMRKIRYEFKAKGAKKKKVTLEVSVDGLKVTLRKKKKRQQQWMDENKIYLMHHPIYRIFYVSHDSHDLKIFSYIARDGSSNTFKCNVFKSSKKVSCNLQSALC
;
A
#
# COMPACT_ATOMS: atom_id res chain seq x y z
N MET A 1 -32.21 24.24 -35.34
CA MET A 1 -30.94 23.61 -34.90
C MET A 1 -29.93 24.72 -34.59
N PRO A 2 -28.96 24.56 -33.68
CA PRO A 2 -28.94 23.82 -32.40
C PRO A 2 -28.34 24.66 -31.23
N SER A 3 -28.53 24.24 -29.98
CA SER A 3 -27.47 24.36 -28.95
C SER A 3 -27.76 23.42 -27.79
N LYS A 4 -27.28 22.18 -27.92
CA LYS A 4 -26.95 21.34 -26.76
C LYS A 4 -25.81 22.04 -26.05
N LYS A 5 -26.05 22.67 -24.91
CA LYS A 5 -24.99 22.98 -23.96
C LYS A 5 -24.51 21.64 -23.39
N GLN A 6 -23.55 21.04 -24.07
CA GLN A 6 -22.68 20.01 -23.50
C GLN A 6 -22.05 20.62 -22.25
N TYR A 7 -22.50 20.17 -21.09
CA TYR A 7 -21.64 20.22 -19.92
C TYR A 7 -20.38 19.45 -20.30
N ASN A 8 -19.22 20.11 -20.27
CA ASN A 8 -17.93 19.44 -20.28
C ASN A 8 -17.85 18.59 -19.00
N LEU A 9 -18.42 17.38 -19.06
CA LEU A 9 -18.15 16.32 -18.12
C LEU A 9 -16.65 16.04 -18.27
N VAL A 10 -15.89 16.47 -17.27
CA VAL A 10 -14.44 16.28 -17.20
C VAL A 10 -14.18 14.79 -17.40
N HIS A 11 -13.58 14.43 -18.53
CA HIS A 11 -13.18 13.07 -18.90
C HIS A 11 -11.98 12.65 -18.03
N ASN A 12 -12.17 12.49 -16.73
CA ASN A 12 -11.13 12.04 -15.79
C ASN A 12 -11.71 11.05 -14.77
N ASP A 13 -12.62 10.17 -15.21
CA ASP A 13 -13.10 9.04 -14.40
C ASP A 13 -11.96 8.07 -14.03
N GLU A 14 -10.83 8.11 -14.74
CA GLU A 14 -9.64 7.26 -14.50
C GLU A 14 -8.95 7.53 -13.15
N TYR A 15 -9.25 8.68 -12.51
CA TYR A 15 -8.69 9.05 -11.21
C TYR A 15 -9.75 9.13 -10.09
N ASP A 16 -11.01 8.80 -10.38
CA ASP A 16 -12.03 8.76 -9.34
C ASP A 16 -11.88 7.50 -8.50
N THR A 17 -11.26 7.67 -7.33
CA THR A 17 -11.03 6.60 -6.36
C THR A 17 -12.30 5.95 -5.82
N ARG A 18 -13.49 6.50 -6.12
CA ARG A 18 -14.78 5.92 -5.75
C ARG A 18 -15.21 4.77 -6.67
N ILE A 19 -14.59 4.63 -7.84
CA ILE A 19 -14.90 3.56 -8.79
C ILE A 19 -13.92 2.40 -8.52
N PRO A 20 -14.41 1.20 -8.16
CA PRO A 20 -13.54 0.03 -7.99
C PRO A 20 -12.79 -0.26 -9.29
N LEU A 21 -11.46 -0.17 -9.26
CA LEU A 21 -10.61 -0.46 -10.41
C LEU A 21 -10.51 -1.96 -10.72
N HIS A 22 -11.01 -2.81 -9.82
CA HIS A 22 -10.91 -4.25 -9.90
C HIS A 22 -12.27 -4.88 -9.63
N SER A 23 -12.57 -5.97 -10.34
CA SER A 23 -13.80 -6.73 -10.13
C SER A 23 -13.78 -7.47 -8.79
N GLU A 24 -14.93 -7.84 -8.27
CA GLU A 24 -15.05 -8.57 -7.01
C GLU A 24 -14.32 -9.93 -7.06
N GLU A 25 -14.30 -10.60 -8.21
CA GLU A 25 -13.58 -11.86 -8.39
C GLU A 25 -12.07 -11.66 -8.36
N ALA A 26 -11.56 -10.46 -8.67
CA ALA A 26 -10.15 -10.15 -8.54
C ALA A 26 -9.72 -10.08 -7.07
N PHE A 27 -10.59 -9.60 -6.17
CA PHE A 27 -10.34 -9.63 -4.73
C PHE A 27 -10.34 -11.05 -4.15
N HIS A 28 -11.24 -11.91 -4.64
CA HIS A 28 -11.24 -13.33 -4.28
C HIS A 28 -9.95 -14.04 -4.72
N ARG A 29 -9.40 -13.68 -5.88
CA ARG A 29 -8.13 -14.24 -6.38
C ARG A 29 -6.87 -13.61 -5.76
N GLY A 30 -7.00 -12.46 -5.11
CA GLY A 30 -5.86 -11.69 -4.59
C GLY A 30 -5.23 -10.78 -5.65
N ILE A 31 -5.29 -9.47 -5.42
CA ILE A 31 -4.70 -8.46 -6.29
C ILE A 31 -3.25 -8.21 -5.86
N VAL A 32 -2.33 -8.35 -6.82
CA VAL A 32 -0.89 -8.33 -6.55
C VAL A 32 -0.23 -7.03 -7.01
N PHE A 33 0.46 -6.35 -6.10
CA PHE A 33 1.24 -5.15 -6.35
C PHE A 33 2.73 -5.37 -6.07
N HIS A 34 3.59 -4.70 -6.83
CA HIS A 34 5.04 -4.74 -6.63
C HIS A 34 5.58 -3.41 -6.17
N ALA A 35 6.20 -3.41 -4.99
CA ALA A 35 6.73 -2.20 -4.38
C ALA A 35 8.12 -2.44 -3.77
N LYS A 36 8.69 -1.38 -3.24
CA LYS A 36 9.90 -1.40 -2.43
C LYS A 36 9.54 -0.97 -1.02
N PHE A 37 9.78 -1.82 -0.04
CA PHE A 37 9.58 -1.47 1.37
C PHE A 37 10.65 -0.47 1.81
N ILE A 38 10.19 0.63 2.42
CA ILE A 38 11.04 1.69 2.96
C ILE A 38 11.24 1.43 4.44
N GLY A 39 10.16 1.30 5.22
CA GLY A 39 10.28 1.07 6.64
C GLY A 39 8.94 1.12 7.34
N SER A 40 9.00 0.92 8.65
CA SER A 40 7.83 0.97 9.52
C SER A 40 8.17 1.66 10.82
N MET A 41 7.20 2.32 11.43
CA MET A 41 7.32 2.96 12.74
C MET A 41 5.98 2.83 13.47
N GLU A 42 6.05 2.68 14.79
CA GLU A 42 4.88 2.78 15.64
C GLU A 42 4.42 4.24 15.71
N VAL A 43 3.12 4.44 15.63
CA VAL A 43 2.47 5.75 15.67
C VAL A 43 1.34 5.72 16.70
N PRO A 44 1.03 6.86 17.33
CA PRO A 44 -0.22 6.99 18.06
C PRO A 44 -1.40 6.80 17.09
N ARG A 45 -2.60 6.57 17.63
CA ARG A 45 -3.82 6.48 16.81
C ARG A 45 -3.95 7.77 15.97
N PRO A 46 -3.80 7.70 14.65
CA PRO A 46 -3.79 8.89 13.83
C PRO A 46 -5.19 9.50 13.77
N THR A 47 -5.27 10.82 13.89
CA THR A 47 -6.54 11.58 13.89
C THR A 47 -6.71 12.41 12.62
N SER A 48 -5.61 12.68 11.89
CA SER A 48 -5.64 13.50 10.68
C SER A 48 -4.68 12.99 9.60
N ARG A 49 -4.97 13.36 8.34
CA ARG A 49 -4.08 13.06 7.20
C ARG A 49 -2.69 13.69 7.38
N VAL A 50 -2.61 14.85 8.04
CA VAL A 50 -1.35 15.58 8.27
C VAL A 50 -0.39 14.77 9.13
N GLU A 51 -0.89 14.15 10.22
CA GLU A 51 -0.10 13.27 11.08
C GLU A 51 0.43 12.05 10.31
N ILE A 52 -0.43 11.45 9.48
CA ILE A 52 -0.05 10.29 8.65
C ILE A 52 1.10 10.67 7.71
N VAL A 53 0.96 11.79 6.99
CA VAL A 53 2.01 12.26 6.06
C VAL A 53 3.29 12.61 6.80
N ALA A 54 3.21 13.21 7.99
CA ALA A 54 4.38 13.51 8.82
C ALA A 54 5.13 12.21 9.21
N ALA A 55 4.41 11.18 9.65
CA ALA A 55 4.99 9.88 9.97
C ALA A 55 5.63 9.20 8.74
N MET A 56 4.96 9.25 7.59
CA MET A 56 5.50 8.71 6.32
C MET A 56 6.83 9.39 5.95
N ARG A 57 6.88 10.72 6.06
CA ARG A 57 8.08 11.50 5.77
C ARG A 57 9.21 11.18 6.75
N LYS A 58 8.91 11.08 8.05
CA LYS A 58 9.88 10.68 9.09
C LYS A 58 10.54 9.33 8.77
N ILE A 59 9.74 8.29 8.50
CA ILE A 59 10.23 6.95 8.12
C ILE A 59 11.13 7.03 6.88
N ARG A 60 10.75 7.84 5.88
CA ARG A 60 11.52 8.02 4.64
C ARG A 60 12.88 8.68 4.89
N TYR A 61 12.92 9.71 5.74
CA TYR A 61 14.16 10.41 6.07
C TYR A 61 15.10 9.52 6.89
N GLU A 62 14.60 8.82 7.90
CA GLU A 62 15.39 7.87 8.68
C GLU A 62 15.97 6.75 7.81
N PHE A 63 15.17 6.23 6.88
CA PHE A 63 15.66 5.23 5.93
C PHE A 63 16.77 5.78 5.02
N LYS A 64 16.63 7.03 4.57
CA LYS A 64 17.64 7.70 3.74
C LYS A 64 18.94 7.89 4.54
N ALA A 65 18.86 8.31 5.80
CA ALA A 65 20.01 8.49 6.68
C ALA A 65 20.78 7.18 6.92
N LYS A 66 20.08 6.05 7.01
CA LYS A 66 20.70 4.72 7.16
C LYS A 66 21.44 4.22 5.90
N GLY A 67 21.26 4.86 4.73
CA GLY A 67 21.92 4.45 3.48
C GLY A 67 21.56 3.05 2.96
N ALA A 68 20.53 2.40 3.53
CA ALA A 68 20.18 1.02 3.22
C ALA A 68 19.48 0.87 1.86
N LYS A 69 19.64 -0.29 1.21
CA LYS A 69 18.89 -0.62 -0.01
C LYS A 69 17.46 -1.06 0.33
N LYS A 70 16.48 -0.46 -0.35
CA LYS A 70 15.06 -0.80 -0.17
C LYS A 70 14.81 -2.26 -0.57
N LYS A 71 14.06 -3.00 0.25
CA LYS A 71 13.72 -4.41 -0.02
C LYS A 71 12.60 -4.47 -1.07
N LYS A 72 12.77 -5.28 -2.11
CA LYS A 72 11.69 -5.52 -3.10
C LYS A 72 10.64 -6.43 -2.46
N VAL A 73 9.38 -6.03 -2.55
CA VAL A 73 8.27 -6.75 -1.94
C VAL A 73 7.11 -6.91 -2.91
N THR A 74 6.29 -7.92 -2.63
CA THR A 74 4.99 -8.12 -3.27
C THR A 74 3.93 -7.91 -2.20
N LEU A 75 2.96 -7.05 -2.49
CA LEU A 75 1.77 -6.84 -1.66
C LEU A 75 0.61 -7.55 -2.35
N GLU A 76 -0.10 -8.39 -1.63
CA GLU A 76 -1.26 -9.13 -2.10
C GLU A 76 -2.46 -8.71 -1.25
N VAL A 77 -3.51 -8.23 -1.92
CA VAL A 77 -4.75 -7.77 -1.31
C VAL A 77 -5.85 -8.72 -1.71
N SER A 78 -6.41 -9.46 -0.75
CA SER A 78 -7.57 -10.31 -0.94
C SER A 78 -8.61 -10.03 0.13
N VAL A 79 -9.78 -10.67 0.02
CA VAL A 79 -10.83 -10.63 1.05
C VAL A 79 -10.34 -11.01 2.46
N ASP A 80 -9.30 -11.84 2.55
CA ASP A 80 -8.71 -12.24 3.83
C ASP A 80 -7.88 -11.12 4.47
N GLY A 81 -7.20 -10.31 3.67
CA GLY A 81 -6.29 -9.31 4.18
C GLY A 81 -5.25 -8.79 3.22
N LEU A 82 -4.32 -8.04 3.80
CA LEU A 82 -3.13 -7.53 3.16
C LEU A 82 -1.91 -8.35 3.59
N LYS A 83 -1.27 -8.96 2.61
CA LYS A 83 -0.10 -9.81 2.80
C LYS A 83 1.10 -9.21 2.08
N VAL A 84 2.22 -9.09 2.79
CA VAL A 84 3.46 -8.50 2.25
C VAL A 84 4.58 -9.53 2.29
N THR A 85 5.12 -9.87 1.12
CA THR A 85 6.18 -10.88 0.94
C THR A 85 7.46 -10.28 0.39
N LEU A 86 8.62 -10.80 0.80
CA LEU A 86 9.91 -10.45 0.21
C LEU A 86 10.06 -11.08 -1.17
N ARG A 87 10.40 -10.25 -2.17
CA ARG A 87 10.75 -10.74 -3.52
C ARG A 87 12.25 -11.04 -3.59
N LYS A 88 12.63 -12.27 -3.30
CA LYS A 88 14.01 -12.74 -3.50
C LYS A 88 14.28 -12.98 -4.99
N LYS A 89 15.50 -12.68 -5.45
CA LYS A 89 15.99 -13.12 -6.77
C LYS A 89 16.22 -14.64 -6.66
N LYS A 90 15.61 -15.46 -7.52
CA LYS A 90 15.83 -16.92 -7.56
C LYS A 90 17.35 -17.19 -7.66
N LYS A 91 18.01 -17.55 -6.56
CA LYS A 91 19.20 -18.42 -6.62
C LYS A 91 18.64 -19.83 -6.73
N ARG A 92 19.07 -20.60 -7.74
CA ARG A 92 18.57 -21.93 -8.18
C ARG A 92 18.48 -23.03 -7.10
N GLN A 93 18.71 -22.74 -5.81
CA GLN A 93 19.00 -23.74 -4.80
C GLN A 93 18.37 -23.37 -3.44
N GLN A 94 17.04 -23.30 -3.37
CA GLN A 94 16.30 -23.22 -2.10
C GLN A 94 14.84 -23.60 -2.35
N GLN A 95 14.64 -24.86 -2.72
CA GLN A 95 13.33 -25.50 -2.87
C GLN A 95 12.75 -25.96 -1.51
N TRP A 96 13.46 -25.68 -0.40
CA TRP A 96 13.20 -26.20 0.95
C TRP A 96 13.27 -25.11 2.04
N MET A 97 12.81 -23.89 1.76
CA MET A 97 12.74 -22.82 2.77
C MET A 97 11.28 -22.60 3.18
N ASP A 98 11.01 -22.74 4.49
CA ASP A 98 9.69 -22.55 5.12
C ASP A 98 8.95 -21.33 4.55
N GLU A 99 7.69 -21.55 4.14
CA GLU A 99 6.80 -20.49 3.66
C GLU A 99 6.69 -19.33 4.66
N ASN A 100 6.80 -19.62 5.97
CA ASN A 100 6.81 -18.64 7.05
C ASN A 100 7.97 -17.63 7.00
N LYS A 101 9.09 -17.93 6.32
CA LYS A 101 10.28 -17.05 6.27
C LYS A 101 10.21 -15.99 5.15
N ILE A 102 9.13 -15.97 4.37
CA ILE A 102 8.94 -15.08 3.22
C ILE A 102 8.02 -13.90 3.57
N TYR A 103 7.14 -14.07 4.56
CA TYR A 103 6.19 -13.06 5.00
C TYR A 103 6.88 -12.00 5.86
N LEU A 104 6.77 -10.73 5.42
CA LEU A 104 7.15 -9.59 6.25
C LEU A 104 6.03 -9.22 7.20
N MET A 105 4.80 -9.21 6.68
CA MET A 105 3.62 -8.71 7.37
C MET A 105 2.39 -9.40 6.79
N HIS A 106 1.45 -9.76 7.67
CA HIS A 106 0.13 -10.25 7.29
C HIS A 106 -0.89 -9.63 8.24
N HIS A 107 -1.82 -8.85 7.69
CA HIS A 107 -2.84 -8.17 8.47
C HIS A 107 -4.20 -8.43 7.83
N PRO A 108 -5.20 -8.92 8.58
CA PRO A 108 -6.57 -9.01 8.10
C PRO A 108 -7.09 -7.64 7.68
N ILE A 109 -8.04 -7.60 6.73
CA ILE A 109 -8.60 -6.32 6.22
C ILE A 109 -9.09 -5.44 7.37
N TYR A 110 -9.83 -6.01 8.33
CA TYR A 110 -10.41 -5.28 9.46
C TYR A 110 -9.38 -4.62 10.40
N ARG A 111 -8.08 -4.96 10.29
CA ARG A 111 -7.00 -4.33 11.07
C ARG A 111 -6.33 -3.18 10.33
N ILE A 112 -6.59 -3.01 9.04
CA ILE A 112 -6.07 -1.88 8.26
C ILE A 112 -6.93 -0.65 8.58
N PHE A 113 -6.33 0.31 9.27
CA PHE A 113 -7.04 1.50 9.75
C PHE A 113 -7.03 2.64 8.74
N TYR A 114 -5.89 2.84 8.06
CA TYR A 114 -5.76 3.85 7.01
C TYR A 114 -4.86 3.37 5.89
N VAL A 115 -5.15 3.88 4.70
CA VAL A 115 -4.30 3.81 3.52
C VAL A 115 -4.10 5.24 3.02
N SER A 116 -2.85 5.65 2.76
CA SER A 116 -2.54 7.03 2.40
C SER A 116 -1.33 7.12 1.47
N HIS A 117 -1.16 8.28 0.82
CA HIS A 117 -0.03 8.60 -0.06
C HIS A 117 0.61 9.94 0.32
N ASP A 118 1.89 10.13 0.00
CA ASP A 118 2.55 11.43 0.17
C ASP A 118 1.95 12.42 -0.84
N SER A 119 1.60 13.63 -0.38
CA SER A 119 1.04 14.67 -1.24
C SER A 119 1.98 15.13 -2.34
N HIS A 120 3.31 14.97 -2.18
CA HIS A 120 4.30 15.42 -3.13
C HIS A 120 4.91 14.28 -3.98
N ASP A 121 4.73 13.02 -3.57
CA ASP A 121 5.21 11.85 -4.31
C ASP A 121 4.18 10.72 -4.21
N LEU A 122 3.25 10.68 -5.15
CA LEU A 122 2.18 9.68 -5.22
C LEU A 122 2.70 8.23 -5.34
N LYS A 123 3.99 8.02 -5.66
CA LYS A 123 4.60 6.69 -5.64
C LYS A 123 4.90 6.23 -4.21
N ILE A 124 4.94 7.13 -3.23
CA ILE A 124 5.12 6.81 -1.83
C ILE A 124 3.74 6.65 -1.20
N PHE A 125 3.46 5.44 -0.75
CA PHE A 125 2.21 5.12 -0.08
C PHE A 125 2.49 4.40 1.23
N SER A 126 1.48 4.40 2.09
CA SER A 126 1.51 3.69 3.36
C SER A 126 0.16 3.06 3.67
N TYR A 127 0.21 2.04 4.52
CA TYR A 127 -0.95 1.62 5.28
C TYR A 127 -0.60 1.61 6.76
N ILE A 128 -1.61 1.83 7.59
CA ILE A 128 -1.51 1.76 9.04
C ILE A 128 -2.34 0.57 9.49
N ALA A 129 -1.69 -0.37 10.17
CA ALA A 129 -2.36 -1.52 10.76
C ALA A 129 -2.35 -1.41 12.28
N ARG A 130 -3.45 -1.82 12.91
CA ARG A 130 -3.53 -2.00 14.36
C ARG A 130 -3.01 -3.39 14.73
N ASP A 131 -2.15 -3.44 15.73
CA ASP A 131 -1.73 -4.72 16.30
C ASP A 131 -2.88 -5.37 17.09
N GLY A 132 -2.97 -6.70 17.06
CA GLY A 132 -4.04 -7.44 17.73
C GLY A 132 -3.82 -7.59 19.23
N SER A 133 -2.56 -7.67 19.66
CA SER A 133 -2.15 -7.84 21.06
C SER A 133 -1.98 -6.53 21.81
N SER A 134 -1.50 -5.50 21.12
CA SER A 134 -1.30 -4.17 21.67
C SER A 134 -2.15 -3.19 20.87
N ASN A 135 -2.82 -2.23 21.53
CA ASN A 135 -3.58 -1.17 20.83
C ASN A 135 -2.68 -0.15 20.13
N THR A 136 -1.52 -0.59 19.66
CA THR A 136 -0.53 0.19 18.94
C THR A 136 -0.85 0.17 17.44
N PHE A 137 -0.47 1.25 16.77
CA PHE A 137 -0.63 1.39 15.33
C PHE A 137 0.74 1.40 14.69
N LYS A 138 0.88 0.69 13.57
CA LYS A 138 2.13 0.61 12.84
C LYS A 138 1.94 1.15 11.44
N CYS A 139 2.64 2.24 11.14
CA CYS A 139 2.69 2.83 9.81
C CYS A 139 3.75 2.12 8.97
N ASN A 140 3.36 1.56 7.82
CA ASN A 140 4.24 0.82 6.91
C ASN A 140 4.35 1.57 5.59
N VAL A 141 5.56 1.97 5.20
CA VAL A 141 5.81 2.86 4.05
C VAL A 141 6.50 2.12 2.91
N PHE A 142 5.97 2.34 1.71
CA PHE A 142 6.40 1.68 0.48
C PHE A 142 6.61 2.70 -0.64
N LYS A 143 7.41 2.30 -1.63
CA LYS A 143 7.53 2.99 -2.91
C LYS A 143 7.07 2.09 -4.04
N SER A 144 6.06 2.51 -4.79
CA SER A 144 5.58 1.81 -5.98
C SER A 144 6.66 1.72 -7.06
N SER A 145 6.65 0.61 -7.80
CA SER A 145 7.54 0.41 -8.94
C SER A 145 6.98 1.01 -10.24
N LYS A 146 5.66 1.25 -10.33
CA LYS A 146 5.00 1.80 -11.52
C LYS A 146 4.67 3.29 -11.34
N LYS A 147 4.46 4.00 -12.47
CA LYS A 147 4.23 5.47 -12.50
C LYS A 147 2.85 5.87 -11.94
N VAL A 148 1.90 4.94 -11.96
CA VAL A 148 0.52 5.04 -11.47
C VAL A 148 0.10 3.63 -11.02
N SER A 149 -0.88 3.49 -10.11
CA SER A 149 -1.47 2.23 -9.61
C SER A 149 -0.73 1.48 -8.48
N CYS A 150 -0.60 2.10 -7.31
CA CYS A 150 -0.93 1.34 -6.11
C CYS A 150 -2.23 1.93 -5.59
N ASN A 151 -3.33 1.58 -6.25
CA ASN A 151 -4.67 1.92 -5.77
C ASN A 151 -5.03 0.96 -4.64
N LEU A 152 -4.13 0.84 -3.66
CA LEU A 152 -4.35 0.03 -2.46
C LEU A 152 -5.60 0.53 -1.73
N GLN A 153 -5.92 1.81 -1.88
CA GLN A 153 -7.14 2.41 -1.37
C GLN A 153 -8.39 1.93 -2.10
N SER A 154 -8.40 1.85 -3.44
CA SER A 154 -9.53 1.24 -4.18
C SER A 154 -9.55 -0.30 -4.05
N ALA A 155 -8.51 -0.88 -3.46
CA ALA A 155 -8.43 -2.31 -3.19
C ALA A 155 -8.85 -2.66 -1.75
N LEU A 156 -9.05 -1.66 -0.89
CA LEU A 156 -9.38 -1.84 0.52
C LEU A 156 -10.63 -1.04 0.93
N CYS A 157 -11.19 -0.25 0.02
CA CYS A 157 -12.44 0.51 0.14
C CYS A 157 -13.35 0.15 -1.03
#